data_AF-A0A227J1K5-F1
#
_entry.id   AF-A0A227J1K5-F1
#
_cell.length_a   1.000
_cell.length_b   1.000
_cell.length_c   1.000
_cell.angle_alpha   90.00
_cell.angle_beta   90.00
_cell.angle_gamma   90.00
#
_symmetry.space_group_name_H-M   'P 1'
#
loop_
_entity.id
_entity.type
_entity.pdbx_description
1 polymer ?
#
loop_
_entity_poly.entity_id
_entity_poly.type
_entity_poly.pdbx_seq_one_letter_code
_entity_poly.pdbx_strand_id
1 'polypeptide(L)'
;YAYELFDSVDLYVGARVNNSPTQNQSGFLSGISYHFNDRVTVKSTVRSYKSENSNGIQTEDSSLAAELSSRVKITDKLDIHATLDYQDWQ
;
A
#
# COMPACT_ATOMS: atom_id res chain seq x y z
N TYR A 1 -6.09 10.45 -1.90
CA TYR A 1 -5.45 11.71 -2.35
C TYR A 1 -4.02 11.41 -2.77
N ALA A 2 -3.55 12.03 -3.85
CA ALA A 2 -2.17 11.95 -4.30
C ALA A 2 -1.66 13.37 -4.54
N TYR A 3 -0.41 13.62 -4.15
CA TYR A 3 0.30 14.86 -4.30
C TYR A 3 1.63 14.56 -4.97
N GLU A 4 1.89 15.21 -6.09
CA GLU A 4 3.20 15.24 -6.72
C GLU A 4 4.07 16.19 -5.89
N LEU A 5 5.10 15.65 -5.23
CA LEU A 5 6.04 16.45 -4.43
C LEU A 5 7.15 17.00 -5.32
N PHE A 6 7.56 16.20 -6.30
CA PHE A 6 8.59 16.50 -7.31
C PHE A 6 8.22 15.79 -8.61
N ASP A 7 8.75 16.22 -9.75
CA ASP A 7 8.55 15.56 -11.06
C ASP A 7 8.90 14.05 -11.06
N SER A 8 9.69 13.60 -10.08
CA SER A 8 10.11 12.22 -9.89
C SER A 8 9.46 11.53 -8.69
N VAL A 9 8.65 12.20 -7.86
CA VAL A 9 8.11 11.63 -6.62
C VAL A 9 6.66 12.00 -6.39
N ASP A 10 5.81 10.97 -6.39
CA ASP A 10 4.41 11.08 -6.00
C ASP A 10 4.20 10.54 -4.58
N LEU A 11 3.56 11.32 -3.72
CA LEU A 11 3.09 10.86 -2.41
C LEU A 11 1.58 10.64 -2.50
N TYR A 12 1.09 9.47 -2.07
CA TYR A 12 -0.33 9.18 -2.03
C TYR A 12 -0.76 8.64 -0.67
N VAL A 13 -1.95 9.05 -0.25
CA VAL A 13 -2.61 8.60 0.97
C VAL A 13 -4.05 8.23 0.67
N GLY A 14 -4.51 7.12 1.23
CA GLY A 14 -5.84 6.58 1.04
C GLY A 14 -6.36 5.99 2.33
N ALA A 15 -7.68 5.84 2.39
CA ALA A 15 -8.32 5.03 3.41
C ALA A 15 -9.11 3.93 2.71
N ARG A 16 -9.01 2.71 3.21
CA ARG A 16 -9.81 1.58 2.77
C ARG A 16 -10.82 1.28 3.87
N VAL A 17 -12.09 1.33 3.54
CA VAL A 17 -13.16 0.92 4.45
C VAL A 17 -13.86 -0.26 3.80
N ASN A 18 -13.85 -1.39 4.48
CA ASN A 18 -14.53 -2.60 4.07
C ASN A 18 -15.57 -2.98 5.13
N ASN A 19 -16.83 -2.74 4.82
CA ASN A 19 -17.95 -3.19 5.65
C ASN A 19 -18.43 -4.54 5.12
N SER A 20 -18.04 -5.61 5.80
CA SER A 20 -18.61 -6.95 5.59
C SER A 20 -19.63 -7.23 6.70
N PRO A 21 -20.73 -7.95 6.43
CA PRO A 21 -21.75 -8.27 7.44
C PRO A 21 -21.24 -9.00 8.69
N THR A 22 -20.03 -9.55 8.67
CA THR A 22 -19.43 -10.29 9.80
C THR A 22 -18.21 -9.61 10.42
N GLN A 23 -17.56 -8.68 9.72
CA GLN A 23 -16.36 -7.96 10.18
C GLN A 23 -16.27 -6.59 9.52
N ASN A 24 -16.11 -5.55 10.33
CA ASN A 24 -15.80 -4.21 9.85
C ASN A 24 -14.28 -4.05 9.84
N GLN A 25 -13.71 -3.86 8.66
CA GLN A 25 -12.27 -3.63 8.52
C GLN A 25 -12.07 -2.23 7.95
N SER A 26 -11.44 -1.37 8.73
CA SER A 26 -11.00 -0.05 8.29
C SER A 26 -9.47 -0.05 8.18
N GLY A 27 -8.92 0.76 7.30
CA GLY A 27 -7.48 0.79 7.11
C GLY A 27 -7.03 2.07 6.43
N PHE A 28 -5.78 2.43 6.68
CA PHE A 28 -5.12 3.56 6.06
C PHE A 28 -3.99 3.05 5.17
N LEU A 29 -3.86 3.67 4.01
CA LEU A 29 -2.83 3.41 3.03
C LEU A 29 -2.03 4.69 2.87
N SER A 30 -0.72 4.60 2.93
CA SER A 30 0.18 5.69 2.54
C SER A 30 1.27 5.11 1.67
N GLY A 31 1.70 5.82 0.65
CA GLY A 31 2.75 5.32 -0.21
C GLY A 31 3.40 6.42 -1.00
N ILE A 32 4.62 6.14 -1.42
CA ILE A 32 5.40 6.99 -2.30
C ILE A 32 5.70 6.21 -3.58
N SER A 33 5.61 6.89 -4.72
CA SER A 33 6.04 6.39 -6.02
C SER A 33 7.23 7.23 -6.45
N TYR A 34 8.37 6.60 -6.62
CA TYR A 34 9.59 7.22 -7.12
C TYR A 34 9.80 6.81 -8.59
N HIS A 35 9.81 7.78 -9.47
CA HIS A 35 10.05 7.64 -10.89
C HIS A 35 11.49 8.05 -11.18
N PHE A 36 12.38 7.07 -11.32
CA PHE A 36 13.77 7.35 -11.68
C PHE A 36 13.87 7.86 -13.11
N ASN A 37 13.10 7.27 -14.02
CA ASN A 37 12.96 7.60 -15.44
C ASN A 37 11.66 6.96 -15.95
N ASP A 38 11.24 7.26 -17.19
CA ASP A 38 10.09 6.60 -17.87
C ASP A 38 10.15 5.06 -17.91
N ARG A 39 11.31 4.49 -17.61
CA ARG A 39 11.56 3.06 -17.62
C ARG A 39 11.61 2.43 -16.24
N VAL A 40 11.90 3.20 -15.19
CA VAL A 40 12.16 2.64 -13.85
C VAL A 40 11.33 3.37 -12.82
N THR A 41 10.44 2.61 -12.19
CA THR A 41 9.54 3.09 -11.14
C THR A 41 9.69 2.20 -9.92
N VAL A 42 9.84 2.79 -8.75
CA VAL A 42 9.84 2.11 -7.46
C VAL A 42 8.72 2.68 -6.63
N LYS A 43 7.88 1.83 -6.05
CA LYS A 43 6.77 2.22 -5.20
C LYS A 43 6.94 1.58 -3.85
N SER A 44 6.86 2.40 -2.81
CA SER A 44 6.87 1.93 -1.43
C SER A 44 5.57 2.32 -0.80
N THR A 45 4.87 1.36 -0.23
CA THR A 45 3.51 1.50 0.25
C THR A 45 3.43 0.91 1.63
N VAL A 46 2.79 1.58 2.57
CA VAL A 46 2.51 1.09 3.91
C VAL A 46 1.01 1.14 4.12
N ARG A 47 0.46 0.01 4.53
CA ARG A 47 -0.98 -0.21 4.75
C ARG A 47 -1.20 -0.69 6.18
N SER A 48 -2.12 -0.05 6.88
CA SER A 48 -2.57 -0.43 8.20
C SER A 48 -4.01 -0.93 8.11
N TYR A 49 -4.30 -2.01 8.83
CA TYR A 49 -5.63 -2.58 8.94
C TYR A 49 -6.04 -2.60 10.41
N LYS A 50 -7.26 -2.14 10.68
CA LYS A 50 -7.93 -2.24 11.96
C LYS A 50 -9.21 -3.04 11.77
N SER A 51 -9.27 -4.21 12.39
CA SER A 51 -10.47 -5.04 12.40
C SER A 51 -11.29 -4.75 13.65
N GLU A 52 -12.51 -4.26 13.50
CA GLU A 52 -13.47 -4.14 14.60
C GLU A 52 -14.32 -5.41 14.63
N ASN A 53 -14.03 -6.30 15.59
CA ASN A 53 -14.91 -7.43 15.89
C ASN A 53 -16.13 -6.93 16.68
N SER A 54 -17.32 -7.34 16.24
CA SER A 54 -18.63 -6.97 16.77
C SER A 54 -18.94 -7.50 18.19
N ASN A 55 -17.96 -8.12 18.86
CA ASN A 55 -18.13 -8.85 20.11
C ASN A 55 -17.44 -8.16 21.31
N GLY A 56 -17.57 -6.83 21.46
CA GLY A 56 -17.31 -6.10 22.72
C GLY A 56 -15.91 -6.16 23.36
N ILE A 57 -15.01 -6.98 22.83
CA ILE A 57 -13.61 -7.06 23.17
C ILE A 57 -12.91 -6.27 22.07
N GLN A 58 -12.44 -5.08 22.42
CA GLN A 58 -11.55 -4.28 21.58
C GLN A 58 -10.21 -5.01 21.48
N THR A 59 -10.18 -6.12 20.72
CA THR A 59 -8.92 -6.65 20.23
C THR A 59 -8.53 -5.71 19.10
N GLU A 60 -7.76 -4.68 19.44
CA GLU A 60 -7.14 -3.79 18.46
C GLU A 60 -6.04 -4.56 17.74
N ASP A 61 -6.43 -5.56 16.93
CA ASP A 61 -5.54 -6.26 16.03
C ASP A 61 -5.23 -5.30 14.88
N SER A 62 -4.29 -4.40 15.17
CA SER A 62 -3.74 -3.44 14.23
C SER A 62 -2.64 -4.14 13.44
N SER A 63 -2.99 -4.71 12.28
CA SER A 63 -2.00 -5.29 11.39
C SER A 63 -1.37 -4.20 10.53
N LEU A 64 -0.03 -4.20 10.46
CA LEU A 64 0.73 -3.34 9.56
C LEU A 64 1.32 -4.19 8.44
N ALA A 65 1.24 -3.69 7.23
CA ALA A 65 1.92 -4.26 6.08
C ALA A 65 2.65 -3.17 5.31
N ALA A 66 3.82 -3.53 4.81
CA ALA A 66 4.64 -2.72 3.93
C ALA A 66 4.81 -3.48 2.61
N GLU A 67 4.61 -2.80 1.50
CA GLU A 67 4.76 -3.33 0.16
C GLU A 67 5.77 -2.46 -0.58
N LEU A 68 6.83 -3.07 -1.10
CA LEU A 68 7.82 -2.44 -1.95
C LEU A 68 7.70 -3.08 -3.34
N SER A 69 7.20 -2.35 -4.32
CA SER A 69 7.17 -2.79 -5.71
C SER A 69 8.16 -2.01 -6.57
N SER A 70 8.78 -2.69 -7.52
CA SER A 70 9.64 -2.10 -8.53
C SER A 70 9.20 -2.56 -9.90
N ARG A 71 9.26 -1.64 -10.85
CA ARG A 71 8.88 -1.81 -12.24
C ARG A 71 10.02 -1.31 -13.10
N VAL A 72 10.55 -2.18 -13.95
CA VAL A 72 11.63 -1.86 -14.87
C VAL A 72 11.21 -2.26 -16.28
N LYS A 73 10.97 -1.28 -17.14
CA LYS A 73 10.74 -1.47 -18.58
C LYS A 73 12.09 -1.65 -19.27
N ILE A 74 12.38 -2.87 -19.71
CA ILE A 74 13.61 -3.19 -20.46
C ILE A 74 13.43 -2.79 -21.93
N THR A 75 12.28 -3.12 -22.50
CA THR A 75 11.93 -2.83 -23.89
C THR A 75 10.46 -2.43 -23.95
N ASP A 76 9.99 -1.88 -25.07
CA ASP A 76 8.57 -1.51 -25.23
C ASP A 76 7.59 -2.68 -25.10
N LYS A 77 8.10 -3.91 -25.16
CA LYS A 77 7.34 -5.17 -25.04
C LYS A 77 7.71 -6.01 -23.82
N LEU A 78 8.63 -5.54 -22.98
CA LEU A 78 9.12 -6.30 -21.83
C LEU A 78 9.31 -5.38 -20.62
N ASP A 79 8.52 -5.64 -19.59
CA ASP A 79 8.65 -5.06 -18.28
C ASP A 79 8.88 -6.14 -17.22
N ILE A 80 9.71 -5.81 -16.24
CA ILE A 80 9.95 -6.61 -15.05
C ILE A 80 9.20 -5.95 -13.90
N HIS A 81 8.40 -6.74 -13.20
CA HIS A 81 7.73 -6.37 -11.97
C HIS A 81 8.27 -7.22 -10.83
N ALA A 82 8.79 -6.58 -9.79
CA ALA A 82 9.14 -7.25 -8.55
C ALA A 82 8.40 -6.57 -7.41
N THR A 83 7.51 -7.31 -6.74
CA THR A 83 6.76 -6.85 -5.57
C THR A 83 7.21 -7.64 -4.36
N LEU A 84 7.57 -6.94 -3.29
CA LEU A 84 7.95 -7.48 -2.00
C LEU A 84 6.93 -7.00 -0.97
N ASP A 85 6.09 -7.91 -0.51
CA ASP A 85 5.12 -7.67 0.56
C ASP A 85 5.67 -8.18 1.89
N TYR A 86 5.66 -7.31 2.89
CA TYR A 86 5.88 -7.63 4.29
C TYR A 86 4.59 -7.36 5.05
N GLN A 87 4.11 -8.35 5.81
CA GLN A 87 2.93 -8.19 6.66
C GLN A 87 3.27 -8.71 8.04
N ASP A 88 3.14 -7.84 9.03
CA ASP A 88 3.26 -8.24 10.43
C ASP A 88 1.94 -8.92 10.83
N TRP A 89 2.04 -10.19 11.20
CA TRP A 89 0.96 -10.97 11.79
C TRP A 89 1.31 -11.13 13.28
N GLN A 90 0.51 -10.52 14.15
CA GLN A 90 0.50 -10.80 15.59
C GLN A 90 -0.88 -11.36 15.96
#